data_AF-A0A2V1DS62-F1
#
_entry.id   AF-A0A2V1DS62-F1
#
_cell.length_a   1.000
_cell.length_b   1.000
_cell.length_c   1.000
_cell.angle_alpha   90.00
_cell.angle_beta   90.00
_cell.angle_gamma   90.00
#
_symmetry.space_group_name_H-M   'P 1'
#
loop_
_entity.id
_entity.type
_entity.pdbx_description
1 polymer ?
#
loop_
_entity_poly.entity_id
_entity_poly.type
_entity_poly.pdbx_seq_one_letter_code
_entity_poly.pdbx_strand_id
1 'polypeptide(L)'
;MSASKDLPPTLDSLRSSGTGVQTSMDMLRVHWSLFGPLQSLVDVADTLDPGFNCQQYTTDGRSFHQISTSSATEPPVSSISVDIDVFEEWEYDWVEEHRDDDEEDQEWIEDEDGEDRKLVRCCGMARPQAPPSLKVLPTTHRFVTVHDYITQVHAWLQTLQTGVLEAMGEMSSSSTKLYINLLSLDNLKLEEDIRADAMWKVVGDHARRRRDGIIIS
;
A
#
# COMPACT_ATOMS: atom_id res chain seq x y z
N MET A 1 -8.45 -22.81 -31.80
CA MET A 1 -8.72 -21.62 -30.98
C MET A 1 -7.41 -21.25 -30.31
N SER A 2 -6.64 -20.33 -30.90
CA SER A 2 -5.37 -19.87 -30.32
C SER A 2 -5.69 -18.99 -29.13
N ALA A 3 -5.32 -19.43 -27.92
CA ALA A 3 -5.28 -18.55 -26.76
C ALA A 3 -4.27 -17.43 -27.06
N SER A 4 -4.71 -16.17 -26.99
CA SER A 4 -3.85 -15.02 -27.27
C SER A 4 -2.63 -15.04 -26.34
N LYS A 5 -1.44 -14.87 -26.92
CA LYS A 5 -0.13 -14.88 -26.24
C LYS A 5 0.19 -13.53 -25.58
N ASP A 6 -0.82 -12.71 -25.30
CA ASP A 6 -0.62 -11.34 -24.87
C ASP A 6 -0.23 -11.28 -23.39
N LEU A 7 0.65 -10.34 -23.07
CA LEU A 7 1.02 -10.02 -21.69
C LEU A 7 -0.27 -9.58 -20.95
N PRO A 8 -0.43 -9.90 -19.65
CA PRO A 8 -1.51 -9.30 -18.87
C PRO A 8 -1.44 -7.77 -18.93
N PRO A 9 -2.57 -7.06 -18.88
CA PRO A 9 -2.59 -5.60 -18.85
C PRO A 9 -1.96 -5.07 -17.55
N THR A 10 -1.56 -3.80 -17.55
CA THR A 10 -1.15 -3.11 -16.32
C THR A 10 -2.38 -2.77 -15.48
N LEU A 11 -2.20 -2.59 -14.17
CA LEU A 11 -3.29 -2.16 -13.29
C LEU A 11 -3.89 -0.83 -13.77
N ASP A 12 -3.04 0.14 -14.11
CA ASP A 12 -3.44 1.47 -14.59
C ASP A 12 -4.31 1.35 -15.85
N SER A 13 -3.91 0.51 -16.80
CA SER A 13 -4.68 0.28 -18.03
C SER A 13 -6.07 -0.32 -17.74
N LEU A 14 -6.17 -1.24 -16.78
CA LEU A 14 -7.46 -1.81 -16.40
C LEU A 14 -8.35 -0.77 -15.73
N ARG A 15 -7.80 0.05 -14.83
CA ARG A 15 -8.52 1.14 -14.16
C ARG A 15 -9.01 2.20 -15.16
N SER A 16 -8.16 2.64 -16.08
CA SER A 16 -8.56 3.57 -17.14
C SER A 16 -9.66 3.01 -18.04
N SER A 17 -9.73 1.68 -18.19
CA SER A 17 -10.80 1.02 -18.95
C SER A 17 -12.09 0.78 -18.15
N GLY A 18 -12.12 1.15 -16.86
CA GLY A 18 -13.24 0.87 -15.96
C GLY A 18 -13.36 -0.60 -15.56
N THR A 19 -12.34 -1.42 -15.82
CA THR A 19 -12.32 -2.81 -15.39
C THR A 19 -11.99 -2.88 -13.90
N GLY A 20 -12.90 -3.46 -13.12
CA GLY A 20 -12.67 -3.68 -11.69
C GLY A 20 -11.52 -4.65 -11.48
N VAL A 21 -10.48 -4.21 -10.76
CA VAL A 21 -9.38 -5.06 -10.30
C VAL A 21 -9.41 -5.10 -8.79
N GLN A 22 -9.30 -6.29 -8.22
CA GLN A 22 -9.33 -6.52 -6.80
C GLN A 22 -8.04 -7.19 -6.35
N THR A 23 -7.67 -7.00 -5.08
CA THR A 23 -6.65 -7.82 -4.43
C THR A 23 -7.08 -9.28 -4.46
N SER A 24 -6.16 -10.21 -4.76
CA SER A 24 -6.49 -11.63 -4.80
C SER A 24 -6.82 -12.18 -3.41
N MET A 25 -7.58 -13.28 -3.37
CA MET A 25 -7.91 -13.92 -2.09
C MET A 25 -6.66 -14.41 -1.33
N ASP A 26 -5.62 -14.80 -2.04
CA ASP A 26 -4.34 -15.20 -1.44
C ASP A 26 -3.57 -14.02 -0.87
N MET A 27 -3.59 -12.87 -1.55
CA MET A 27 -2.96 -11.64 -1.05
C MET A 27 -3.69 -11.07 0.16
N LEU A 28 -5.02 -11.19 0.24
CA LEU A 28 -5.81 -10.78 1.42
C LEU A 28 -5.53 -11.60 2.68
N ARG A 29 -4.79 -12.72 2.58
CA ARG A 29 -4.34 -13.51 3.74
C ARG A 29 -3.08 -12.97 4.39
N VAL A 30 -2.43 -12.02 3.75
CA VAL A 30 -1.15 -11.48 4.19
C VAL A 30 -1.39 -10.49 5.33
N HIS A 31 -0.85 -10.82 6.50
CA HIS A 31 -0.76 -9.93 7.65
C HIS A 31 0.64 -9.35 7.68
N TRP A 32 0.77 -8.05 7.47
CA TRP A 32 2.06 -7.43 7.24
C TRP A 32 2.27 -6.19 8.11
N SER A 33 3.27 -6.28 8.99
CA SER A 33 3.76 -5.15 9.78
C SER A 33 4.92 -4.40 9.11
N LEU A 34 5.06 -3.11 9.37
CA LEU A 34 5.84 -2.21 8.51
C LEU A 34 7.37 -2.25 8.74
N PHE A 35 7.81 -2.29 10.00
CA PHE A 35 9.21 -2.04 10.37
C PHE A 35 9.89 -3.24 11.01
N GLY A 36 11.04 -3.65 10.44
CA GLY A 36 11.82 -4.81 10.89
C GLY A 36 12.24 -5.72 9.72
N PRO A 37 12.85 -6.88 10.00
CA PRO A 37 13.24 -7.83 8.97
C PRO A 37 12.00 -8.55 8.41
N LEU A 38 11.85 -8.59 7.08
CA LEU A 38 10.69 -9.19 6.39
C LEU A 38 10.21 -10.53 6.98
N GLN A 39 11.15 -11.38 7.40
CA GLN A 39 10.90 -12.71 7.96
C GLN A 39 10.04 -12.69 9.24
N SER A 40 10.11 -11.61 10.02
CA SER A 40 9.33 -11.43 11.25
C SER A 40 8.11 -10.53 11.08
N LEU A 41 7.89 -10.00 9.86
CA LEU A 41 6.87 -8.98 9.61
C LEU A 41 5.66 -9.49 8.86
N VAL A 42 5.81 -10.60 8.15
CA VAL A 42 4.79 -11.14 7.26
C VAL A 42 4.35 -12.51 7.76
N ASP A 43 3.10 -12.56 8.17
CA ASP A 43 2.40 -13.78 8.49
C ASP A 43 1.26 -14.01 7.49
N VAL A 44 0.89 -15.26 7.29
CA VAL A 44 -0.21 -15.68 6.42
C VAL A 44 -1.32 -16.24 7.28
N ALA A 45 -2.44 -15.54 7.34
CA ALA A 45 -3.61 -15.99 8.05
C ALA A 45 -4.45 -16.97 7.19
N ASP A 46 -5.29 -17.73 7.87
CA ASP A 46 -6.44 -18.34 7.23
C ASP A 46 -7.51 -17.25 7.05
N THR A 47 -8.00 -17.04 5.82
CA THR A 47 -9.01 -16.01 5.50
C THR A 47 -10.30 -16.20 6.29
N LEU A 48 -10.55 -17.41 6.82
CA LEU A 48 -11.73 -17.71 7.61
C LEU A 48 -11.56 -17.41 9.10
N ASP A 49 -10.32 -17.27 9.58
CA ASP A 49 -10.03 -16.96 10.98
C ASP A 49 -8.71 -16.17 11.14
N PRO A 50 -8.76 -14.82 11.00
CA PRO A 50 -7.57 -13.96 10.91
C PRO A 50 -6.61 -13.98 12.11
N GLY A 51 -6.96 -14.63 13.22
CA GLY A 51 -6.18 -14.61 14.46
C GLY A 51 -5.68 -15.96 14.99
N PHE A 52 -6.26 -17.09 14.56
CA PHE A 52 -6.05 -18.35 15.29
C PHE A 52 -5.01 -19.30 14.69
N ASN A 53 -4.65 -19.17 13.40
CA ASN A 53 -3.69 -20.06 12.74
C ASN A 53 -2.81 -19.34 11.70
N CYS A 54 -2.09 -18.31 12.12
CA CYS A 54 -1.10 -17.66 11.25
C CYS A 54 0.09 -18.59 11.00
N GLN A 55 0.52 -18.66 9.74
CA GLN A 55 1.75 -19.34 9.32
C GLN A 55 2.77 -18.31 8.88
N GLN A 56 4.04 -18.55 9.19
CA GLN A 56 5.10 -17.65 8.73
C GLN A 56 5.15 -17.64 7.19
N TYR A 57 5.28 -16.45 6.61
CA TYR A 57 5.42 -16.30 5.16
C TYR A 57 6.70 -16.97 4.63
N THR A 58 7.74 -17.02 5.46
CA THR A 58 8.98 -17.72 5.17
C THR A 58 9.39 -18.60 6.36
N THR A 59 9.80 -19.83 6.08
CA THR A 59 10.12 -20.82 7.14
C THR A 59 11.60 -20.81 7.52
N ASP A 60 12.49 -20.51 6.58
CA ASP A 60 13.96 -20.56 6.75
C ASP A 60 14.69 -19.45 5.97
N GLY A 61 13.95 -18.42 5.53
CA GLY A 61 14.46 -17.35 4.66
C GLY A 61 14.76 -17.79 3.21
N ARG A 62 14.49 -19.05 2.86
CA ARG A 62 14.74 -19.63 1.52
C ARG A 62 13.49 -20.26 0.91
N SER A 63 12.63 -20.77 1.76
CA SER A 63 11.35 -21.38 1.44
C SER A 63 10.24 -20.41 1.80
N PHE A 64 9.35 -20.16 0.82
CA PHE A 64 8.22 -19.25 0.96
C PHE A 64 6.91 -20.04 1.02
N HIS A 65 5.91 -19.46 1.68
CA HIS A 65 4.56 -19.99 1.72
C HIS A 65 3.98 -20.16 0.30
N GLN A 66 3.10 -21.13 0.09
CA GLN A 66 2.56 -21.47 -1.25
C GLN A 66 1.88 -20.30 -1.99
N ILE A 67 1.35 -19.32 -1.25
CA ILE A 67 0.74 -18.12 -1.84
C ILE A 67 1.75 -17.22 -2.54
N SER A 68 3.04 -17.38 -2.26
CA SER A 68 4.12 -16.55 -2.82
C SER A 68 4.10 -16.52 -4.35
N THR A 69 3.70 -17.63 -4.99
CA THR A 69 3.62 -17.76 -6.46
C THR A 69 2.24 -17.39 -7.02
N SER A 70 1.24 -17.12 -6.17
CA SER A 70 -0.10 -16.72 -6.59
C SER A 70 -0.11 -15.28 -7.10
N SER A 71 -1.08 -14.95 -7.97
CA SER A 71 -1.29 -13.57 -8.43
C SER A 71 -1.63 -12.66 -7.25
N ALA A 72 -1.08 -11.45 -7.22
CA ALA A 72 -1.44 -10.45 -6.22
C ALA A 72 -2.83 -9.85 -6.47
N THR A 73 -3.30 -9.86 -7.72
CA THR A 73 -4.59 -9.28 -8.13
C THR A 73 -5.48 -10.27 -8.87
N GLU A 74 -6.76 -9.96 -8.92
CA GLU A 74 -7.78 -10.61 -9.73
C GLU A 74 -8.54 -9.53 -10.55
N PRO A 75 -8.45 -9.54 -11.90
CA PRO A 75 -7.59 -10.40 -12.72
C PRO A 75 -6.08 -10.12 -12.54
N PRO A 76 -5.18 -11.04 -12.95
CA PRO A 76 -3.73 -10.83 -12.89
C PRO A 76 -3.26 -9.66 -13.76
N VAL A 77 -2.33 -8.86 -13.24
CA VAL A 77 -1.75 -7.69 -13.94
C VAL A 77 -0.25 -7.81 -14.12
N SER A 78 0.31 -7.16 -15.14
CA SER A 78 1.76 -7.18 -15.43
C SER A 78 2.56 -6.11 -14.70
N SER A 79 1.92 -5.12 -14.10
CA SER A 79 2.56 -4.15 -13.20
C SER A 79 1.54 -3.47 -12.30
N ILE A 80 2.01 -3.02 -11.14
CA ILE A 80 1.24 -2.21 -10.18
C ILE A 80 2.08 -0.97 -9.85
N SER A 81 1.49 0.22 -9.96
CA SER A 81 2.07 1.47 -9.46
C SER A 81 1.54 1.67 -8.04
N VAL A 82 2.43 1.83 -7.07
CA VAL A 82 2.12 1.84 -5.64
C VAL A 82 2.47 3.20 -5.03
N ASP A 83 1.48 3.80 -4.39
CA ASP A 83 1.53 5.01 -3.59
C ASP A 83 1.16 4.70 -2.13
N ILE A 84 1.38 5.64 -1.21
CA ILE A 84 1.01 5.51 0.21
C ILE A 84 0.21 6.76 0.58
N ASP A 85 -1.01 6.57 1.07
CA ASP A 85 -1.96 7.65 1.35
C ASP A 85 -1.46 8.66 2.39
N VAL A 86 -0.74 8.19 3.40
CA VAL A 86 -0.27 9.04 4.51
C VAL A 86 0.52 10.25 4.03
N PHE A 87 1.25 10.15 2.91
CA PHE A 87 2.02 11.27 2.40
C PHE A 87 1.14 12.33 1.71
N GLU A 88 0.06 11.91 1.06
CA GLU A 88 -0.92 12.82 0.46
C GLU A 88 -1.70 13.54 1.57
N GLU A 89 -2.12 12.79 2.60
CA GLU A 89 -2.80 13.35 3.78
C GLU A 89 -1.88 14.33 4.54
N TRP A 90 -0.61 13.98 4.73
CA TRP A 90 0.36 14.84 5.41
C TRP A 90 0.62 16.15 4.65
N GLU A 91 0.76 16.10 3.32
CA GLU A 91 0.91 17.32 2.51
C GLU A 91 -0.34 18.19 2.57
N TYR A 92 -1.53 17.58 2.51
CA TYR A 92 -2.81 18.29 2.61
C TYR A 92 -2.97 18.98 3.97
N ASP A 93 -2.76 18.25 5.07
CA ASP A 93 -2.88 18.77 6.43
C ASP A 93 -1.88 19.90 6.68
N TRP A 94 -0.65 19.75 6.19
CA TRP A 94 0.35 20.81 6.28
C TRP A 94 -0.11 22.08 5.55
N VAL A 95 -0.66 21.96 4.34
CA VAL A 95 -1.15 23.12 3.59
C VAL A 95 -2.32 23.79 4.30
N GLU A 96 -3.28 23.02 4.82
CA GLU A 96 -4.45 23.57 5.50
C GLU A 96 -4.07 24.26 6.81
N GLU A 97 -3.12 23.71 7.58
CA GLU A 97 -2.64 24.33 8.82
C GLU A 97 -1.92 25.66 8.57
N HIS A 98 -1.15 25.76 7.50
CA HIS A 98 -0.30 26.93 7.22
C HIS A 98 -0.94 27.95 6.28
N ARG A 99 -2.17 27.70 5.81
CA ARG A 99 -2.85 28.55 4.81
C ARG A 99 -3.08 29.98 5.29
N ASP A 100 -3.41 30.12 6.57
CA ASP A 100 -3.79 31.39 7.19
C ASP A 100 -2.66 32.01 8.03
N ASP A 101 -1.44 31.45 7.97
CA ASP A 101 -0.26 32.02 8.61
C ASP A 101 0.18 33.35 7.98
N ASP A 102 1.02 34.10 8.68
CA ASP A 102 1.54 35.38 8.20
C ASP A 102 2.32 35.20 6.88
N GLU A 103 2.01 36.03 5.87
CA GLU A 103 2.65 35.96 4.53
C GLU A 103 4.19 36.09 4.60
N GLU A 104 4.72 36.75 5.63
CA GLU A 104 6.17 36.92 5.84
C GLU A 104 6.88 35.58 6.16
N ASP A 105 6.15 34.60 6.70
CA ASP A 105 6.67 33.28 7.03
C ASP A 105 6.49 32.27 5.88
N GLN A 106 5.81 32.66 4.79
CA GLN A 106 5.46 31.80 3.67
C GLN A 106 6.39 31.99 2.45
N GLU A 107 6.85 30.88 1.87
CA GLU A 107 7.52 30.87 0.57
C GLU A 107 6.61 30.21 -0.47
N TRP A 108 6.30 30.95 -1.54
CA TRP A 108 5.46 30.50 -2.64
C TRP A 108 6.27 30.40 -3.94
N ILE A 109 6.01 29.38 -4.75
CA ILE A 109 6.48 29.30 -6.14
C ILE A 109 5.30 29.40 -7.10
N GLU A 110 5.53 30.00 -8.26
CA GLU A 110 4.59 29.94 -9.39
C GLU A 110 4.59 28.51 -9.93
N ASP A 111 3.41 28.00 -10.28
CA ASP A 111 3.28 26.73 -10.98
C ASP A 111 3.73 26.85 -12.45
N GLU A 112 3.78 25.72 -13.18
CA GLU A 112 4.26 25.71 -14.57
C GLU A 112 3.40 26.56 -15.52
N ASP A 113 2.12 26.76 -15.19
CA ASP A 113 1.15 27.50 -16.00
C ASP A 113 1.06 29.00 -15.59
N GLY A 114 1.64 29.38 -14.45
CA GLY A 114 1.65 30.74 -13.91
C GLY A 114 0.28 31.22 -13.43
N GLU A 115 -0.70 30.32 -13.32
CA GLU A 115 -2.07 30.64 -12.92
C GLU A 115 -2.27 30.43 -11.42
N ASP A 116 -1.55 29.47 -10.80
CA ASP A 116 -1.59 29.20 -9.37
C ASP A 116 -0.22 29.35 -8.70
N ARG A 117 -0.24 29.62 -7.40
CA ARG A 117 0.96 29.61 -6.55
C ARG A 117 0.91 28.40 -5.63
N LYS A 118 2.03 27.68 -5.53
CA LYS A 118 2.21 26.56 -4.62
C LYS A 118 3.01 27.01 -3.39
N LEU A 119 2.41 26.92 -2.20
CA LEU A 119 3.13 27.11 -0.94
C LEU A 119 4.16 25.99 -0.82
N VAL A 120 5.44 26.32 -0.61
CA VAL A 120 6.54 25.34 -0.53
C VAL A 120 7.30 25.38 0.79
N ARG A 121 7.13 26.43 1.58
CA ARG A 121 7.65 26.56 2.95
C ARG A 121 6.73 27.47 3.75
N CYS A 122 6.56 27.18 5.03
CA CYS A 122 5.94 28.08 5.99
C CYS A 122 6.56 27.84 7.37
N CYS A 123 6.66 28.86 8.22
CA CYS A 123 7.13 28.74 9.61
C CYS A 123 8.52 28.05 9.73
N GLY A 124 9.39 28.25 8.73
CA GLY A 124 10.71 27.61 8.63
C GLY A 124 10.69 26.13 8.20
N MET A 125 9.52 25.52 8.05
CA MET A 125 9.34 24.11 7.65
C MET A 125 9.05 24.01 6.16
N ALA A 126 9.75 23.11 5.47
CA ALA A 126 9.45 22.83 4.07
C ALA A 126 8.15 22.04 3.94
N ARG A 127 7.38 22.33 2.90
CA ARG A 127 6.17 21.56 2.57
C ARG A 127 6.56 20.09 2.34
N PRO A 128 5.92 19.15 3.04
CA PRO A 128 6.11 17.72 2.80
C PRO A 128 5.93 17.37 1.33
N GLN A 129 6.76 16.47 0.81
CA GLN A 129 6.65 15.96 -0.55
C GLN A 129 6.38 14.46 -0.50
N ALA A 130 5.35 14.02 -1.23
CA ALA A 130 5.13 12.60 -1.43
C ALA A 130 6.35 11.97 -2.14
N PRO A 131 6.78 10.78 -1.70
CA PRO A 131 7.84 10.05 -2.39
C PRO A 131 7.37 9.60 -3.77
N PRO A 132 8.29 9.32 -4.71
CA PRO A 132 7.92 8.76 -6.00
C PRO A 132 7.26 7.38 -5.83
N SER A 133 6.19 7.14 -6.59
CA SER A 133 5.48 5.87 -6.64
C SER A 133 6.42 4.72 -6.99
N LEU A 134 6.21 3.56 -6.37
CA LEU A 134 6.93 2.34 -6.71
C LEU A 134 6.21 1.59 -7.82
N LYS A 135 6.91 1.29 -8.92
CA LYS A 135 6.41 0.37 -9.94
C LYS A 135 6.85 -1.06 -9.62
N VAL A 136 5.91 -1.88 -9.15
CA VAL A 136 6.11 -3.31 -8.91
C VAL A 136 6.01 -4.07 -10.23
N LEU A 137 7.03 -4.89 -10.51
CA LEU A 137 7.13 -5.71 -11.72
C LEU A 137 7.26 -7.19 -11.38
N PRO A 138 6.78 -8.11 -12.22
CA PRO A 138 6.95 -9.52 -12.00
C PRO A 138 8.40 -9.95 -12.25
N THR A 139 8.93 -10.83 -11.41
CA THR A 139 10.30 -11.36 -11.58
C THR A 139 10.34 -12.62 -12.43
N THR A 140 9.40 -13.53 -12.20
CA THR A 140 9.42 -14.89 -12.79
C THR A 140 8.18 -15.17 -13.65
N HIS A 141 7.02 -14.68 -13.22
CA HIS A 141 5.75 -14.89 -13.92
C HIS A 141 5.48 -13.76 -14.92
N ARG A 142 4.39 -13.87 -15.69
CA ARG A 142 3.93 -12.77 -16.57
C ARG A 142 3.06 -11.74 -15.84
N PHE A 143 2.73 -12.01 -14.59
CA PHE A 143 1.90 -11.20 -13.73
C PHE A 143 2.60 -11.02 -12.38
N VAL A 144 2.27 -9.93 -11.69
CA VAL A 144 2.80 -9.63 -10.35
C VAL A 144 2.31 -10.68 -9.36
N THR A 145 3.24 -11.42 -8.76
CA THR A 145 2.92 -12.38 -7.69
C THR A 145 2.85 -11.71 -6.33
N VAL A 146 2.28 -12.40 -5.34
CA VAL A 146 2.34 -11.99 -3.92
C VAL A 146 3.79 -11.76 -3.49
N HIS A 147 4.71 -12.62 -3.91
CA HIS A 147 6.13 -12.47 -3.58
C HIS A 147 6.79 -11.25 -4.23
N ASP A 148 6.52 -11.03 -5.52
CA ASP A 148 7.02 -9.86 -6.23
C ASP A 148 6.57 -8.57 -5.54
N TYR A 149 5.29 -8.51 -5.15
CA TYR A 149 4.73 -7.37 -4.44
C TYR A 149 5.38 -7.15 -3.08
N ILE A 150 5.33 -8.16 -2.20
CA ILE A 150 5.83 -8.04 -0.82
C ILE A 150 7.30 -7.63 -0.81
N THR A 151 8.15 -8.26 -1.63
CA THR A 151 9.59 -8.01 -1.59
C THR A 151 9.97 -6.62 -2.11
N GLN A 152 9.38 -6.18 -3.22
CA GLN A 152 9.66 -4.86 -3.79
C GLN A 152 9.09 -3.75 -2.92
N VAL A 153 7.84 -3.89 -2.48
CA VAL A 153 7.18 -2.90 -1.61
C VAL A 153 7.87 -2.83 -0.25
N HIS A 154 8.29 -3.96 0.32
CA HIS A 154 9.03 -3.95 1.58
C HIS A 154 10.34 -3.18 1.47
N ALA A 155 11.15 -3.47 0.44
CA ALA A 155 12.42 -2.78 0.23
C ALA A 155 12.21 -1.27 0.06
N TRP A 156 11.18 -0.86 -0.68
CA TRP A 156 10.82 0.55 -0.84
C TRP A 156 10.37 1.20 0.47
N LEU A 157 9.48 0.55 1.23
CA LEU A 157 9.01 1.06 2.53
C LEU A 157 10.15 1.25 3.54
N GLN A 158 11.18 0.39 3.53
CA GLN A 158 12.37 0.60 4.37
C GLN A 158 13.10 1.91 4.01
N THR A 159 13.06 2.36 2.76
CA THR A 159 13.67 3.65 2.37
C THR A 159 12.83 4.86 2.82
N LEU A 160 11.55 4.65 3.09
CA LEU A 160 10.59 5.70 3.45
C LEU A 160 10.32 5.77 4.96
N GLN A 161 10.98 4.94 5.77
CA GLN A 161 10.69 4.79 7.20
C GLN A 161 10.66 6.13 7.94
N THR A 162 11.66 6.99 7.75
CA THR A 162 11.70 8.31 8.41
C THR A 162 10.52 9.18 7.98
N GLY A 163 10.24 9.26 6.68
CA GLY A 163 9.14 10.07 6.15
C GLY A 163 7.77 9.56 6.60
N VAL A 164 7.56 8.25 6.67
CA VAL A 164 6.30 7.68 7.20
C VAL A 164 6.11 8.01 8.68
N LEU A 165 7.18 7.91 9.48
CA LEU A 165 7.12 8.25 10.91
C LEU A 165 6.86 9.75 11.14
N GLU A 166 7.44 10.61 10.30
CA GLU A 166 7.17 12.05 10.32
C GLU A 166 5.72 12.36 9.91
N ALA A 167 5.23 11.75 8.82
CA ALA A 167 3.88 11.92 8.30
C ALA A 167 2.80 11.47 9.28
N MET A 168 3.03 10.36 9.99
CA MET A 168 2.12 9.85 11.02
C MET A 168 2.19 10.68 12.33
N GLY A 169 3.17 11.57 12.47
CA GLY A 169 3.41 12.39 13.65
C GLY A 169 3.81 11.61 14.93
N GLU A 170 3.83 12.30 16.07
CA GLU A 170 4.10 11.69 17.40
C GLU A 170 3.01 10.66 17.85
N MET A 171 1.95 10.45 17.07
CA MET A 171 0.92 9.43 17.37
C MET A 171 1.49 8.00 17.39
N SER A 172 2.57 7.78 16.64
CA SER A 172 3.44 6.63 16.80
C SER A 172 4.29 6.80 18.07
N SER A 173 3.73 6.50 19.24
CA SER A 173 4.57 6.12 20.37
C SER A 173 5.56 5.07 19.86
N SER A 174 6.85 5.15 20.20
CA SER A 174 7.93 4.34 19.61
C SER A 174 7.75 2.81 19.72
N SER A 175 6.63 2.34 20.28
CA SER A 175 6.21 0.95 20.42
C SER A 175 5.00 0.53 19.57
N THR A 176 4.26 1.44 18.92
CA THR A 176 3.06 1.08 18.16
C THR A 176 3.45 0.39 16.86
N LYS A 177 2.96 -0.84 16.63
CA LYS A 177 3.13 -1.53 15.35
C LYS A 177 2.21 -0.92 14.30
N LEU A 178 2.74 -0.72 13.10
CA LEU A 178 1.96 -0.32 11.93
C LEU A 178 1.76 -1.53 11.02
N TYR A 179 0.55 -1.66 10.46
CA TYR A 179 0.17 -2.69 9.52
C TYR A 179 -0.27 -2.09 8.20
N ILE A 180 -0.07 -2.85 7.12
CA ILE A 180 -0.44 -2.45 5.77
C ILE A 180 -1.83 -3.02 5.46
N ASN A 181 -2.74 -2.14 5.05
CA ASN A 181 -4.03 -2.53 4.52
C ASN A 181 -3.90 -2.94 3.05
N LEU A 182 -4.18 -4.21 2.77
CA LEU A 182 -4.03 -4.79 1.43
C LEU A 182 -5.34 -4.84 0.62
N LEU A 183 -6.38 -4.11 1.03
CA LEU A 183 -7.62 -4.00 0.24
C LEU A 183 -7.40 -3.29 -1.10
N SER A 184 -6.44 -2.36 -1.16
CA SER A 184 -5.93 -1.76 -2.40
C SER A 184 -4.42 -1.95 -2.45
N LEU A 185 -3.89 -2.36 -3.62
CA LEU A 185 -2.46 -2.62 -3.80
C LEU A 185 -1.71 -1.46 -4.47
N ASP A 186 -2.42 -0.43 -4.91
CA ASP A 186 -1.87 0.74 -5.59
C ASP A 186 -1.87 1.98 -4.72
N ASN A 187 -2.68 2.01 -3.67
CA ASN A 187 -2.72 3.06 -2.68
C ASN A 187 -2.73 2.39 -1.31
N LEU A 188 -1.56 2.30 -0.70
CA LEU A 188 -1.35 1.62 0.57
C LEU A 188 -1.83 2.50 1.71
N LYS A 189 -2.71 1.94 2.55
CA LYS A 189 -3.09 2.54 3.83
C LYS A 189 -2.30 1.92 4.98
N LEU A 190 -1.83 2.76 5.88
CA LEU A 190 -1.10 2.35 7.07
C LEU A 190 -2.00 2.47 8.30
N GLU A 191 -2.11 1.40 9.08
CA GLU A 191 -3.01 1.31 10.24
C GLU A 191 -2.24 0.95 11.51
N GLU A 192 -2.57 1.58 12.63
CA GLU A 192 -2.00 1.24 13.94
C GLU A 192 -2.54 -0.09 14.49
N ASP A 193 -1.73 -0.79 15.31
CA ASP A 193 -2.06 -2.08 15.95
C ASP A 193 -3.42 -2.06 16.67
N ILE A 194 -3.77 -0.96 17.35
CA ILE A 194 -5.05 -0.81 18.04
C ILE A 194 -6.27 -0.87 17.10
N ARG A 195 -6.06 -0.64 15.80
CA ARG A 195 -7.06 -0.72 14.73
C ARG A 195 -6.88 -1.96 13.85
N ALA A 196 -5.77 -2.69 14.00
CA ALA A 196 -5.46 -3.85 13.17
C ALA A 196 -6.53 -4.94 13.29
N ASP A 197 -7.05 -5.22 14.49
CA ASP A 197 -8.13 -6.21 14.68
C ASP A 197 -9.41 -5.84 13.90
N ALA A 198 -9.76 -4.55 13.89
CA ALA A 198 -10.91 -4.05 13.13
C ALA A 198 -10.66 -4.16 11.62
N MET A 199 -9.45 -3.80 11.17
CA MET A 199 -9.02 -3.96 9.78
C MET A 199 -9.11 -5.43 9.34
N TRP A 200 -8.55 -6.36 10.11
CA TRP A 200 -8.56 -7.78 9.77
C TRP A 200 -9.97 -8.37 9.75
N LYS A 201 -10.88 -7.86 10.60
CA LYS A 201 -12.30 -8.19 10.51
C LYS A 201 -12.93 -7.71 9.20
N VAL A 202 -12.63 -6.47 8.78
CA VAL A 202 -13.11 -5.92 7.50
C VAL A 202 -12.56 -6.72 6.32
N VAL A 203 -11.27 -7.06 6.33
CA VAL A 203 -10.62 -7.91 5.31
C VAL A 203 -11.28 -9.29 5.27
N GLY A 204 -11.49 -9.92 6.43
CA GLY A 204 -12.17 -11.22 6.52
C GLY A 204 -13.63 -11.18 6.04
N ASP A 205 -14.38 -10.13 6.39
CA ASP A 205 -15.74 -9.92 5.90
C ASP A 205 -15.77 -9.72 4.38
N HIS A 206 -14.84 -8.92 3.85
CA HIS A 206 -14.70 -8.70 2.41
C HIS A 206 -14.38 -10.01 1.67
N ALA A 207 -13.40 -10.77 2.17
CA ALA A 207 -13.02 -12.08 1.64
C ALA A 207 -14.21 -13.07 1.65
N ARG A 208 -14.99 -13.12 2.75
CA ARG A 208 -16.19 -13.96 2.85
C ARG A 208 -17.26 -13.58 1.83
N ARG A 209 -17.58 -12.28 1.70
CA ARG A 209 -18.57 -11.80 0.72
C ARG A 209 -18.17 -12.16 -0.71
N ARG A 210 -16.89 -12.00 -1.06
CA ARG A 210 -16.36 -12.39 -2.38
C ARG A 210 -16.49 -13.89 -2.63
N ARG A 211 -16.15 -14.73 -1.65
CA ARG A 211 -16.32 -16.19 -1.74
C ARG A 211 -17.78 -16.59 -1.93
N ASP A 212 -18.68 -15.94 -1.21
CA ASP A 212 -20.11 -16.27 -1.22
C ASP A 212 -20.86 -15.63 -2.42
N GLY A 213 -20.14 -14.96 -3.34
CA GLY A 213 -20.71 -14.35 -4.55
C GLY A 213 -21.55 -13.10 -4.30
N ILE A 214 -21.45 -12.50 -3.12
CA ILE A 214 -22.17 -11.28 -2.76
C ILE A 214 -21.33 -10.09 -3.22
N ILE A 215 -21.58 -9.64 -4.45
CA ILE A 215 -21.01 -8.41 -5.00
C ILE A 215 -21.85 -7.23 -4.49
N ILE A 216 -21.24 -6.34 -3.69
CA ILE A 216 -21.81 -5.03 -3.43
C ILE A 216 -21.28 -4.11 -4.53
N SER A 217 -22.20 -3.63 -5.37
CA SER A 217 -21.97 -2.56 -6.34
C SER A 217 -21.66 -1.24 -5.66
#